data_AF-A0A8S9L5J1-F1
#
_entry.id   AF-A0A8S9L5J1-F1
#
_cell.length_a   1.000
_cell.length_b   1.000
_cell.length_c   1.000
_cell.angle_alpha   90.00
_cell.angle_beta   90.00
_cell.angle_gamma   90.00
#
_symmetry.space_group_name_H-M   'P 1'
#
loop_
_entity.id
_entity.type
_entity.pdbx_description
1 polymer ?
#
loop_
_entity_poly.entity_id
_entity_poly.type
_entity_poly.pdbx_seq_one_letter_code
_entity_poly.pdbx_strand_id
1 'polypeptide(L)'
;MVNIHGTALLRFLTNEVNILKNSRVYFTGINRYTSYFIRDCLVSPCNTGSGAFKAEGFALKLDRIGNVTIGELIDVNWQHIYPEGFRKMLDYLKNRYPEIPFFITEKRFGDLQKPETTIKELLHVAKRTQYMSGYLEALQAAMR
;
A
#
# COMPACT_ATOMS: atom_id res chain seq x y z
N MET A 1 -3.15 -17.18 1.74
CA MET A 1 -3.63 -17.25 3.14
C MET A 1 -3.98 -18.67 3.58
N VAL A 2 -5.04 -19.32 3.05
CA VAL A 2 -5.44 -20.67 3.52
C VAL A 2 -4.30 -21.68 3.49
N ASN A 3 -3.59 -21.79 2.36
CA ASN A 3 -2.46 -22.72 2.22
C ASN A 3 -1.27 -22.40 3.14
N ILE A 4 -1.09 -21.14 3.53
CA ILE A 4 0.04 -20.71 4.36
C ILE A 4 -0.28 -20.94 5.84
N HIS A 5 -1.47 -20.54 6.29
CA HIS A 5 -1.82 -20.58 7.72
C HIS A 5 -2.50 -21.89 8.14
N GLY A 6 -3.10 -22.63 7.21
CA GLY A 6 -3.76 -23.91 7.50
C GLY A 6 -4.78 -23.78 8.61
N THR A 7 -4.65 -24.64 9.62
CA THR A 7 -5.54 -24.70 10.80
C THR A 7 -5.48 -23.47 11.70
N ALA A 8 -4.45 -22.62 11.58
CA ALA A 8 -4.37 -21.35 12.33
C ALA A 8 -5.33 -20.27 11.78
N LEU A 9 -5.87 -20.45 10.57
CA LEU A 9 -6.87 -19.56 10.00
C LEU A 9 -8.27 -20.14 10.24
N LEU A 10 -9.12 -19.37 10.90
CA LEU A 10 -10.53 -19.72 11.09
C LEU A 10 -11.20 -19.88 9.72
N ARG A 11 -12.02 -20.93 9.60
CA ARG A 11 -12.82 -21.18 8.40
C ARG A 11 -14.23 -20.66 8.63
N PHE A 12 -14.69 -19.84 7.70
CA PHE A 12 -16.10 -19.43 7.69
C PHE A 12 -17.00 -20.65 7.53
N LEU A 13 -18.06 -20.69 8.32
CA LEU A 13 -19.18 -21.61 8.14
C LEU A 13 -19.95 -21.23 6.87
N THR A 14 -20.64 -22.21 6.28
CA THR A 14 -21.42 -21.98 5.06
C THR A 14 -22.41 -20.83 5.21
N ASN A 15 -23.05 -20.70 6.37
CA ASN A 15 -23.98 -19.61 6.64
C ASN A 15 -23.28 -18.23 6.68
N GLU A 16 -22.10 -18.14 7.28
CA GLU A 16 -21.32 -16.89 7.34
C GLU A 16 -20.86 -16.46 5.95
N VAL A 17 -20.41 -17.41 5.12
CA VAL A 17 -20.08 -17.15 3.71
C VAL A 17 -21.30 -16.64 2.96
N ASN A 18 -22.48 -17.22 3.17
CA ASN A 18 -23.71 -16.78 2.53
C ASN A 18 -24.10 -15.37 2.96
N ILE A 19 -23.99 -15.04 4.25
CA ILE A 19 -24.23 -13.69 4.77
C ILE A 19 -23.28 -12.70 4.09
N LEU A 20 -21.97 -13.00 4.03
CA LEU A 20 -20.97 -12.12 3.43
C LEU A 20 -21.18 -11.93 1.92
N LYS A 21 -21.52 -13.00 1.19
CA LYS A 21 -21.80 -12.92 -0.26
C LYS A 21 -23.08 -12.16 -0.59
N ASN A 22 -24.10 -12.31 0.25
CA ASN A 22 -25.38 -11.62 0.08
C ASN A 22 -25.36 -10.20 0.67
N SER A 23 -24.32 -9.85 1.42
CA SER A 23 -24.12 -8.49 1.91
C SER A 23 -23.70 -7.59 0.77
N ARG A 24 -24.49 -6.54 0.53
CA ARG A 24 -24.18 -5.54 -0.49
C ARG A 24 -23.07 -4.62 0.01
N VAL A 25 -21.98 -4.55 -0.73
CA VAL A 25 -20.92 -3.54 -0.54
C VAL A 25 -21.26 -2.34 -1.42
N TYR A 26 -21.62 -1.22 -0.81
CA TYR A 26 -21.95 0.01 -1.54
C TYR A 26 -20.71 0.75 -2.03
N PHE A 27 -19.63 0.72 -1.26
CA PHE A 27 -18.33 1.28 -1.62
C PHE A 27 -17.23 0.67 -0.74
N THR A 28 -15.97 0.88 -1.11
CA THR A 28 -14.80 0.49 -0.32
C THR A 28 -13.84 1.66 -0.18
N GLY A 29 -13.46 1.97 1.05
CA GLY A 29 -12.41 2.94 1.36
C GLY A 29 -11.02 2.31 1.31
N ILE A 30 -10.03 3.04 0.78
CA ILE A 30 -8.66 2.58 0.61
C ILE A 30 -7.69 3.60 1.18
N ASN A 31 -6.86 3.12 2.10
CA ASN A 31 -5.72 3.87 2.64
C ASN A 31 -4.46 3.40 1.92
N ARG A 32 -3.72 4.32 1.28
CA ARG A 32 -2.59 3.92 0.41
C ARG A 32 -1.37 4.83 0.51
N TYR A 33 -0.29 4.31 1.08
CA TYR A 33 0.85 5.15 1.45
C TYR A 33 2.10 5.00 0.57
N THR A 34 2.55 3.78 0.26
CA THR A 34 3.86 3.49 -0.38
C THR A 34 3.87 2.15 -1.11
N SER A 35 4.82 1.87 -2.00
CA SER A 35 5.03 0.55 -2.61
C SER A 35 6.26 -0.16 -2.06
N TYR A 36 6.32 -1.49 -2.26
CA TYR A 36 7.48 -2.34 -1.95
C TYR A 36 7.77 -3.28 -3.12
N PHE A 37 9.05 -3.58 -3.33
CA PHE A 37 9.44 -4.75 -4.10
C PHE A 37 9.16 -5.98 -3.23
N ILE A 38 8.80 -7.08 -3.88
CA ILE A 38 8.48 -8.33 -3.18
C ILE A 38 9.44 -9.41 -3.64
N ARG A 39 10.05 -10.12 -2.69
CA ARG A 39 10.79 -11.35 -2.91
C ARG A 39 9.98 -12.51 -2.32
N ASP A 40 9.83 -13.57 -3.11
CA ASP A 40 9.22 -14.81 -2.66
C ASP A 40 10.12 -15.52 -1.64
N CYS A 41 9.55 -15.86 -0.49
CA CYS A 41 10.20 -16.58 0.60
C CYS A 41 9.45 -17.88 0.96
N LEU A 42 8.44 -18.25 0.17
CA LEU A 42 7.68 -19.49 0.39
C LEU A 42 8.49 -20.70 -0.07
N VAL A 43 9.11 -20.59 -1.25
CA VAL A 43 9.91 -21.67 -1.85
C VAL A 43 11.41 -21.36 -1.88
N SER A 44 11.78 -20.08 -1.75
CA SER A 44 13.16 -19.61 -1.85
C SER A 44 13.74 -19.23 -0.48
N PRO A 45 15.04 -19.46 -0.23
CA PRO A 45 15.70 -18.95 0.96
C PRO A 45 15.63 -17.42 1.01
N CYS A 46 15.26 -16.88 2.16
CA CYS A 46 15.18 -15.46 2.40
C CYS A 46 15.87 -15.05 3.69
N ASN A 47 16.39 -13.83 3.69
CA ASN A 47 16.80 -13.16 4.91
C ASN A 47 15.56 -12.81 5.75
N THR A 48 15.78 -12.57 7.04
CA THR A 48 14.74 -12.05 7.94
C THR A 48 14.40 -10.61 7.57
N GLY A 49 13.13 -10.24 7.73
CA GLY A 49 12.62 -8.90 7.41
C GLY A 49 11.09 -8.87 7.34
N SER A 50 10.50 -7.68 7.21
CA SER A 50 9.03 -7.57 7.10
C SER A 50 8.55 -8.30 5.85
N GLY A 51 7.54 -9.15 6.03
CA GLY A 51 6.97 -9.97 4.98
C GLY A 51 7.55 -11.37 4.91
N ALA A 52 8.76 -11.61 5.43
CA ALA A 52 9.44 -12.90 5.30
C ALA A 52 8.84 -14.00 6.18
N PHE A 53 8.09 -13.65 7.21
CA PHE A 53 7.54 -14.63 8.16
C PHE A 53 6.22 -15.23 7.66
N LYS A 54 5.91 -16.44 8.15
CA LYS A 54 4.65 -17.15 7.88
C LYS A 54 3.42 -16.29 8.16
N ALA A 55 3.44 -15.53 9.25
CA ALA A 55 2.35 -14.63 9.64
C ALA A 55 2.10 -13.52 8.61
N GLU A 56 3.12 -13.11 7.86
CA GLU A 56 3.06 -12.05 6.86
C GLU A 56 2.99 -12.59 5.42
N GLY A 57 2.93 -13.92 5.25
CA GLY A 57 2.69 -14.57 3.97
C GLY A 57 3.93 -14.92 3.15
N PHE A 58 5.13 -14.91 3.74
CA PHE A 58 6.39 -15.24 3.04
C PHE A 58 6.66 -14.39 1.78
N ALA A 59 6.34 -13.10 1.85
CA ALA A 59 6.54 -12.12 0.78
C ALA A 59 7.42 -10.97 1.31
N LEU A 60 8.74 -11.19 1.34
CA LEU A 60 9.70 -10.22 1.89
C LEU A 60 9.61 -8.89 1.14
N LYS A 61 9.36 -7.83 1.89
CA LYS A 61 9.27 -6.47 1.37
C LYS A 61 10.66 -5.85 1.32
N LEU A 62 10.99 -5.27 0.18
CA LEU A 62 12.23 -4.56 -0.07
C LEU A 62 11.92 -3.16 -0.57
N ASP A 63 12.64 -2.16 -0.08
CA ASP A 63 12.65 -0.79 -0.58
C ASP A 63 13.59 -0.60 -1.79
N ARG A 64 14.57 -1.50 -1.92
CA ARG A 64 15.62 -1.47 -2.94
C ARG A 64 15.95 -2.86 -3.50
N ILE A 65 16.29 -2.90 -4.78
CA ILE A 65 16.94 -4.06 -5.44
C ILE A 65 18.25 -3.58 -6.06
N GLY A 66 19.39 -4.08 -5.56
CA GLY A 66 20.71 -3.60 -5.98
C GLY A 66 20.86 -2.11 -5.69
N ASN A 67 21.00 -1.29 -6.73
CA ASN A 67 21.07 0.18 -6.63
C ASN A 67 19.74 0.88 -6.96
N VAL A 68 18.67 0.14 -7.27
CA VAL A 68 17.37 0.70 -7.68
C VAL A 68 16.43 0.74 -6.49
N THR A 69 16.02 1.95 -6.06
CA THR A 69 14.98 2.14 -5.05
C THR A 69 13.60 2.23 -5.69
N ILE A 70 12.54 2.01 -4.91
CA ILE A 70 11.17 2.22 -5.39
C ILE A 70 10.86 3.67 -5.73
N GLY A 71 11.46 4.60 -5.01
CA GLY A 71 11.22 6.02 -5.11
C GLY A 71 11.95 6.78 -4.02
N GLU A 72 11.74 8.08 -3.97
CA GLU A 72 12.31 8.93 -2.91
C GLU A 72 11.74 8.50 -1.54
N LEU A 73 12.62 8.21 -0.60
CA LEU A 73 12.25 8.00 0.81
C LEU A 73 12.05 9.38 1.46
N ILE A 74 10.96 9.53 2.21
CA ILE A 74 10.68 10.75 2.99
C ILE A 74 11.07 10.54 4.46
N ASP A 75 10.86 11.55 5.31
CA ASP A 75 11.28 11.51 6.72
C ASP A 75 10.67 10.35 7.52
N VAL A 76 9.54 9.81 7.07
CA VAL A 76 8.99 8.57 7.58
C VAL A 76 9.70 7.38 6.92
N ASN A 77 10.52 6.68 7.71
CA ASN A 77 11.49 5.65 7.28
C ASN A 77 10.96 4.46 6.46
N TRP A 78 9.65 4.27 6.35
CA TRP A 78 9.03 3.22 5.52
C TRP A 78 8.30 3.77 4.29
N GLN A 79 8.10 5.10 4.20
CA GLN A 79 7.27 5.71 3.18
C GLN A 79 8.09 6.19 1.97
N HIS A 80 7.84 5.59 0.82
CA HIS A 80 8.46 5.95 -0.45
C HIS A 80 7.46 6.64 -1.38
N ILE A 81 7.91 7.65 -2.11
CA ILE A 81 7.14 8.36 -3.12
C ILE A 81 7.16 7.55 -4.42
N TYR A 82 6.05 6.88 -4.75
CA TYR A 82 5.91 6.14 -6.00
C TYR A 82 4.47 6.22 -6.57
N PRO A 83 4.09 7.35 -7.21
CA PRO A 83 2.76 7.56 -7.78
C PRO A 83 2.35 6.52 -8.84
N GLU A 84 3.30 6.00 -9.61
CA GLU A 84 3.01 4.97 -10.60
C GLU A 84 2.50 3.68 -9.96
N GLY A 85 3.07 3.27 -8.81
CA GLY A 85 2.59 2.11 -8.06
C GLY A 85 1.23 2.34 -7.41
N PHE A 86 0.83 3.59 -7.20
CA PHE A 86 -0.54 3.93 -6.82
C PHE A 86 -1.50 3.74 -7.98
N ARG A 87 -1.18 4.26 -9.18
CA ARG A 87 -1.98 4.03 -10.40
C ARG A 87 -2.17 2.53 -10.69
N LYS A 88 -1.07 1.75 -10.69
CA LYS A 88 -1.12 0.29 -10.90
C LYS A 88 -2.03 -0.43 -9.91
N MET A 89 -2.06 0.01 -8.66
CA MET A 89 -2.96 -0.54 -7.64
C MET A 89 -4.42 -0.22 -7.96
N LEU A 90 -4.73 1.01 -8.38
CA LEU A 90 -6.08 1.40 -8.78
C LEU A 90 -6.56 0.61 -10.00
N ASP A 91 -5.70 0.47 -11.02
CA ASP A 91 -5.98 -0.33 -12.22
C ASP A 91 -6.30 -1.78 -11.84
N TYR A 92 -5.51 -2.38 -10.93
CA TYR A 92 -5.76 -3.73 -10.43
C TYR A 92 -7.12 -3.84 -9.74
N LEU A 93 -7.49 -2.90 -8.87
CA LEU A 93 -8.76 -2.94 -8.14
C LEU A 93 -9.96 -2.77 -9.05
N LYS A 94 -9.90 -1.82 -9.99
CA LYS A 94 -10.92 -1.60 -11.03
C LYS A 94 -11.17 -2.89 -11.81
N ASN A 95 -10.10 -3.61 -12.19
CA ASN A 95 -10.20 -4.85 -12.94
C ASN A 95 -10.66 -6.04 -12.08
N ARG A 96 -10.22 -6.11 -10.83
CA ARG A 96 -10.50 -7.24 -9.93
C ARG A 96 -11.91 -7.18 -9.33
N TYR A 97 -12.43 -5.98 -9.10
CA TYR A 97 -13.69 -5.70 -8.41
C TYR A 97 -14.49 -4.60 -9.13
N PRO A 98 -14.95 -4.85 -10.38
CA PRO A 98 -15.51 -3.81 -11.24
C PRO A 98 -16.83 -3.21 -10.75
N GLU A 99 -17.58 -3.93 -9.92
CA GLU A 99 -18.90 -3.51 -9.44
C GLU A 99 -18.85 -2.69 -8.14
N ILE A 100 -17.66 -2.51 -7.55
CA ILE A 100 -17.50 -1.84 -6.25
C ILE A 100 -16.88 -0.46 -6.48
N PRO A 101 -17.57 0.63 -6.10
CA PRO A 101 -16.98 1.96 -6.06
C PRO A 101 -15.85 2.05 -5.02
N PHE A 102 -14.72 2.61 -5.41
CA PHE A 102 -13.55 2.80 -4.53
C PHE A 102 -13.33 4.27 -4.19
N PHE A 103 -13.06 4.55 -2.92
CA PHE A 103 -12.70 5.87 -2.42
C PHE A 103 -11.31 5.82 -1.79
N ILE A 104 -10.47 6.80 -2.11
CA ILE A 104 -9.17 6.95 -1.45
C ILE A 104 -9.41 7.74 -0.18
N THR A 105 -9.43 7.03 0.94
CA THR A 105 -9.76 7.59 2.25
C THR A 105 -8.54 8.20 2.93
N GLU A 106 -7.34 7.68 2.65
CA GLU A 106 -6.11 8.25 3.19
C GLU A 106 -4.96 8.25 2.18
N LYS A 107 -4.37 9.43 2.05
CA LYS A 107 -3.09 9.67 1.42
C LYS A 107 -2.36 10.77 2.18
N ARG A 108 -1.17 10.50 2.69
CA ARG A 108 -0.43 11.45 3.53
C ARG A 108 1.03 11.55 3.12
N PHE A 109 1.54 12.77 3.14
CA PHE A 109 2.97 13.05 3.15
C PHE A 109 3.45 13.18 4.60
N GLY A 110 4.33 12.28 5.03
CA GLY A 110 4.97 12.33 6.34
C GLY A 110 6.18 13.24 6.34
N ASP A 111 6.17 14.25 7.21
CA ASP A 111 7.24 15.22 7.41
C ASP A 111 7.49 15.31 8.92
N LEU A 112 8.71 15.01 9.35
CA LEU A 112 9.03 14.95 10.77
C LEU A 112 9.65 16.28 11.19
N GLN A 113 8.95 16.98 12.08
CA GLN A 113 9.48 18.19 12.69
C GLN A 113 10.69 17.85 13.54
N LYS A 114 11.83 18.44 13.19
CA LYS A 114 13.05 18.38 14.00
C LYS A 114 13.04 19.52 15.03
N PRO A 115 13.69 19.37 16.19
CA PRO A 115 13.72 20.40 17.23
C PRO A 115 14.15 21.79 16.72
N GLU A 116 15.04 21.81 15.74
CA GLU A 116 15.60 23.00 15.10
C GLU A 116 14.76 23.58 13.94
N THR A 117 13.58 23.02 13.61
CA THR A 117 12.77 23.45 12.46
C THR A 117 12.16 24.83 12.71
N THR A 118 12.43 25.79 11.83
CA THR A 118 11.87 27.14 11.88
C THR A 118 10.44 27.20 11.33
N ILE A 119 9.65 28.22 11.72
CA ILE A 119 8.32 28.47 11.14
C ILE A 119 8.40 28.64 9.61
N LYS A 120 9.47 29.27 9.11
CA LYS A 120 9.67 29.47 7.67
C LYS A 120 9.84 28.14 6.93
N GLU A 121 10.55 27.18 7.52
CA GLU A 121 10.70 25.83 6.97
C GLU A 121 9.40 25.04 7.05
N LEU A 122 8.63 25.16 8.15
CA LEU A 122 7.31 24.53 8.27
C LEU A 122 6.31 25.01 7.21
N LEU A 123 6.40 26.29 6.82
CA LEU A 123 5.58 26.88 5.75
C LEU A 123 6.10 26.52 4.35
N HIS A 124 7.31 25.96 4.22
CA HIS A 124 7.87 25.54 2.95
C HIS A 124 7.30 24.18 2.51
N VAL A 125 6.10 24.19 1.91
CA VAL A 125 5.34 22.99 1.57
C VAL A 125 5.62 22.41 0.17
N ALA A 126 6.70 22.81 -0.51
CA ALA A 126 6.96 22.45 -1.90
C ALA A 126 6.95 20.93 -2.16
N LYS A 127 7.64 20.15 -1.31
CA LYS A 127 7.65 18.67 -1.41
C LYS A 127 6.28 18.05 -1.22
N ARG A 128 5.51 18.54 -0.24
CA ARG A 128 4.13 18.07 0.00
C ARG A 128 3.24 18.37 -1.19
N THR A 129 3.37 19.56 -1.79
CA THR A 129 2.63 19.93 -3.00
C THR A 129 2.98 18.99 -4.15
N GLN A 130 4.27 18.78 -4.43
CA GLN A 130 4.72 17.87 -5.50
C GLN A 130 4.22 16.44 -5.28
N TYR A 131 4.28 15.95 -4.04
CA TYR A 131 3.72 14.65 -3.66
C TYR A 131 2.23 14.58 -4.01
N MET A 132 1.42 15.53 -3.51
CA MET A 132 -0.03 15.49 -3.72
C MET A 132 -0.38 15.62 -5.20
N SER A 133 0.26 16.52 -5.94
CA SER A 133 0.07 16.67 -7.39
C SER A 133 0.34 15.36 -8.14
N GLY A 134 1.49 14.71 -7.89
CA GLY A 134 1.83 13.46 -8.59
C GLY A 134 0.85 12.32 -8.32
N TYR A 135 0.33 12.20 -7.09
CA TYR A 135 -0.68 11.18 -6.77
C TYR A 135 -2.08 11.52 -7.31
N LEU A 136 -2.44 12.80 -7.39
CA LEU A 136 -3.69 13.23 -8.03
C LEU A 136 -3.66 13.02 -9.55
N GLU A 137 -2.52 13.25 -10.20
CA GLU A 137 -2.31 12.91 -11.61
C GLU A 137 -2.41 11.40 -11.84
N ALA A 138 -1.78 10.59 -10.98
CA ALA A 138 -1.90 9.14 -11.02
C ALA A 138 -3.34 8.65 -10.81
N LEU A 139 -4.09 9.28 -9.91
CA LEU A 139 -5.51 9.01 -9.70
C LEU A 139 -6.32 9.33 -10.96
N GLN A 140 -6.13 10.54 -11.51
CA GLN A 140 -6.82 10.98 -12.73
C GLN A 140 -6.53 10.03 -13.90
N ALA A 141 -5.29 9.57 -14.04
CA ALA A 141 -4.89 8.62 -15.07
C ALA A 141 -5.58 7.26 -14.94
N ALA A 142 -5.80 6.75 -13.72
CA ALA A 142 -6.52 5.49 -13.47
C ALA A 142 -8.04 5.57 -13.72
N MET A 143 -8.59 6.79 -13.63
CA MET A 143 -10.02 7.05 -13.88
C MET A 143 -10.37 7.13 -15.37
N ARG A 144 -9.38 7.44 -16.23
CA ARG A 144 -9.54 7.42 -17.69
C ARG A 144 -9.65 5.99 -18.22
#